data_AF-A0A7S1H6Z1-F1
#
_entry.id   AF-A0A7S1H6Z1-F1
#
_cell.length_a   1.000
_cell.length_b   1.000
_cell.length_c   1.000
_cell.angle_alpha   90.00
_cell.angle_beta   90.00
_cell.angle_gamma   90.00
#
_symmetry.space_group_name_H-M   'P 1'
#
loop_
_entity.id
_entity.type
_entity.pdbx_description
1 polymer ?
#
loop_
_entity_poly.entity_id
_entity_poly.type
_entity_poly.pdbx_seq_one_letter_code
_entity_poly.pdbx_strand_id
1 'polypeptide(L)'
;GGAGAVAGVLQVLTLMWLRTTMNYQYRNGGTTKEAIQTLYKEGGVARFYQGLGFALVQQPLSRFGDTAANVGSMMLLGSMAATSELPVFVQTAVGSAAASLWRIALMPVDTFKTTMQVKGASGVDALRAKVDANGFGALFEGSGATLASTFVGNYPWWATYNTLQVTVPPMDDGSLLTKLARNAAIGLAASCTSDIVSNSLRVTKTVKQTAEEKVSYRKTVTLILKEDGYSGLFGRGLKTRLITNGMQGMLFSVLWKLFDETYLKANGVK
;
A
#
# COMPACT_ATOMS: atom_id res chain seq x y z
N GLY A 1 -2.80 8.22 18.02
CA GLY A 1 -4.02 8.47 17.22
C GLY A 1 -3.85 9.61 16.23
N GLY A 2 -3.83 10.86 16.70
CA GLY A 2 -3.83 12.06 15.83
C GLY A 2 -2.56 12.27 14.98
N ALA A 3 -1.36 12.17 15.57
CA ALA A 3 -0.11 12.42 14.85
C ALA A 3 0.09 11.47 13.64
N GLY A 4 -0.29 10.20 13.78
CA GLY A 4 -0.22 9.22 12.68
C GLY A 4 -1.21 9.51 11.56
N ALA A 5 -2.40 10.03 11.88
CA ALA A 5 -3.39 10.43 10.88
C ALA A 5 -2.92 11.67 10.10
N VAL A 6 -2.37 12.68 10.79
CA VAL A 6 -1.81 13.88 10.16
C VAL A 6 -0.61 13.55 9.28
N ALA A 7 0.31 12.72 9.78
CA ALA A 7 1.44 12.23 8.98
C ALA A 7 0.95 11.46 7.73
N GLY A 8 -0.11 10.67 7.86
CA GLY A 8 -0.75 9.97 6.75
C GLY A 8 -1.32 10.90 5.68
N VAL A 9 -2.03 11.96 6.10
CA VAL A 9 -2.55 12.99 5.19
C VAL A 9 -1.43 13.72 4.48
N LEU A 10 -0.39 14.14 5.21
CA LEU A 10 0.77 14.82 4.62
C LEU A 10 1.51 13.93 3.61
N GLN A 11 1.64 12.63 3.90
CA GLN A 11 2.20 11.68 2.94
C GLN A 11 1.36 11.58 1.67
N VAL A 12 0.03 11.58 1.77
CA VAL A 12 -0.84 11.61 0.59
C VAL A 12 -0.61 12.90 -0.19
N LEU A 13 -0.67 14.06 0.46
CA LEU A 13 -0.53 15.36 -0.21
C LEU A 13 0.83 15.56 -0.89
N THR A 14 1.90 15.01 -0.33
CA THR A 14 3.27 15.22 -0.83
C THR A 14 3.73 14.15 -1.83
N LEU A 15 3.23 12.91 -1.69
CA LEU A 15 3.75 11.74 -2.43
C LEU A 15 2.70 11.04 -3.29
N MET A 16 1.46 11.55 -3.37
CA MET A 16 0.44 10.96 -4.23
C MET A 16 0.86 10.93 -5.70
N TRP A 17 1.64 11.88 -6.18
CA TRP A 17 2.11 11.89 -7.58
C TRP A 17 2.93 10.64 -7.95
N LEU A 18 3.74 10.12 -7.02
CA LEU A 18 4.46 8.85 -7.20
C LEU A 18 3.51 7.66 -7.17
N ARG A 19 2.49 7.68 -6.29
CA ARG A 19 1.47 6.63 -6.21
C ARG A 19 0.64 6.57 -7.50
N THR A 20 0.29 7.72 -8.07
CA THR A 20 -0.42 7.83 -9.34
C THR A 20 0.43 7.30 -10.48
N THR A 21 1.71 7.68 -10.54
CA THR A 21 2.69 7.16 -11.49
C THR A 21 2.80 5.63 -11.40
N MET A 22 2.94 5.09 -10.20
CA MET A 22 3.03 3.64 -9.96
C MET A 22 1.76 2.91 -10.41
N ASN A 23 0.57 3.42 -10.09
CA ASN A 23 -0.69 2.79 -10.49
C ASN A 23 -0.90 2.84 -12.02
N TYR A 24 -0.51 3.95 -12.66
CA TYR A 24 -0.46 4.03 -14.12
C TYR A 24 0.44 2.94 -14.71
N GLN A 25 1.66 2.78 -14.18
CA GLN A 25 2.61 1.76 -14.65
C GLN A 25 2.11 0.32 -14.43
N TYR A 26 1.37 0.07 -13.35
CA TYR A 26 0.75 -1.24 -13.14
C TYR A 26 -0.25 -1.59 -14.24
N ARG A 27 -1.03 -0.61 -14.71
CA ARG A 27 -2.01 -0.84 -15.77
C ARG A 27 -1.36 -0.91 -17.15
N ASN A 28 -0.49 0.05 -17.45
CA ASN A 28 -0.05 0.36 -18.82
C ASN A 28 1.41 -0.04 -19.11
N GLY A 29 2.16 -0.45 -18.09
CA GLY A 29 3.59 -0.69 -18.23
C GLY A 29 4.43 0.60 -18.34
N GLY A 30 5.61 0.46 -18.93
CA GLY A 30 6.55 1.56 -19.14
C GLY A 30 7.41 1.92 -17.92
N THR A 31 8.43 2.74 -18.17
CA THR A 31 9.37 3.23 -17.18
C THR A 31 8.78 4.38 -16.35
N THR A 32 9.41 4.67 -15.20
CA THR A 32 8.97 5.77 -14.31
C THR A 32 8.99 7.11 -15.04
N LYS A 33 10.02 7.35 -15.85
CA LYS A 33 10.18 8.60 -16.61
C LYS A 33 9.09 8.76 -17.66
N GLU A 34 8.83 7.71 -18.43
CA GLU A 34 7.75 7.71 -19.44
C GLU A 34 6.39 7.94 -18.79
N ALA A 35 6.08 7.23 -17.70
CA ALA A 35 4.81 7.40 -16.99
C ALA A 35 4.64 8.84 -16.46
N ILE A 36 5.67 9.43 -15.85
CA ILE A 36 5.63 10.83 -15.39
C ILE A 36 5.41 11.78 -16.58
N GLN A 37 6.14 11.59 -17.68
CA GLN A 37 6.02 12.44 -18.86
C GLN A 37 4.63 12.33 -19.49
N THR A 38 4.08 11.13 -19.61
CA THR A 38 2.73 10.91 -20.14
C THR A 38 1.68 11.56 -19.24
N LEU A 39 1.72 11.31 -17.93
CA LEU A 39 0.79 11.93 -16.98
C LEU A 39 0.89 13.46 -17.00
N TYR A 40 2.10 14.02 -17.07
CA TYR A 40 2.26 15.47 -17.15
C TYR A 40 1.70 16.04 -18.47
N LYS A 41 1.86 15.33 -19.60
CA LYS A 41 1.26 15.72 -20.89
C LYS A 41 -0.27 15.64 -20.89
N GLU A 42 -0.84 14.66 -20.20
CA GLU A 42 -2.30 14.47 -20.13
C GLU A 42 -3.03 15.58 -19.37
N GLY A 43 -2.42 16.17 -18.34
CA GLY A 43 -3.12 17.18 -17.51
C GLY A 43 -2.25 17.90 -16.49
N GLY A 44 -0.95 18.02 -16.75
CA GLY A 44 0.00 18.72 -15.90
C GLY A 44 0.08 18.18 -14.47
N VAL A 45 0.30 19.08 -13.51
CA VAL A 45 0.40 18.71 -12.08
C VAL A 45 -0.91 18.14 -11.55
N ALA A 46 -2.06 18.68 -11.97
CA ALA A 46 -3.38 18.23 -11.52
C ALA A 46 -3.63 16.74 -11.85
N ARG A 47 -3.07 16.23 -12.95
CA ARG A 47 -3.19 14.82 -13.35
C ARG A 47 -2.67 13.85 -12.31
N PHE A 48 -1.62 14.23 -11.59
CA PHE A 48 -1.00 13.41 -10.54
C PHE A 48 -1.87 13.28 -9.28
N TYR A 49 -2.82 14.18 -9.07
CA TYR A 49 -3.70 14.23 -7.90
C TYR A 49 -5.14 13.81 -8.20
N GLN A 50 -5.39 13.24 -9.38
CA GLN A 50 -6.68 12.64 -9.71
C GLN A 50 -6.99 11.49 -8.75
N GLY A 51 -8.12 11.59 -8.03
CA GLY A 51 -8.50 10.66 -6.96
C GLY A 51 -8.07 11.07 -5.55
N LEU A 52 -7.60 12.31 -5.34
CA LEU A 52 -7.08 12.78 -4.04
C LEU A 52 -8.10 12.64 -2.91
N GLY A 53 -9.37 13.01 -3.14
CA GLY A 53 -10.41 12.89 -2.13
C GLY A 53 -10.58 11.45 -1.62
N PHE A 54 -10.63 10.48 -2.53
CA PHE A 54 -10.68 9.06 -2.17
C PHE A 54 -9.40 8.59 -1.47
N ALA A 55 -8.22 9.08 -1.88
CA ALA A 55 -6.96 8.75 -1.22
C ALA A 55 -6.91 9.26 0.23
N LEU A 56 -7.40 10.48 0.48
CA LEU A 56 -7.45 11.09 1.81
C LEU A 56 -8.40 10.36 2.76
N VAL A 57 -9.51 9.81 2.26
CA VAL A 57 -10.42 8.98 3.05
C VAL A 57 -9.82 7.58 3.27
N GLN A 58 -9.26 6.98 2.22
CA GLN A 58 -8.80 5.61 2.28
C GLN A 58 -7.57 5.43 3.16
N GLN A 59 -6.61 6.35 3.14
CA GLN A 59 -5.33 6.16 3.83
C GLN A 59 -5.51 6.02 5.35
N PRO A 60 -6.24 6.89 6.06
CA PRO A 60 -6.45 6.76 7.50
C PRO A 60 -7.21 5.49 7.86
N LEU A 61 -8.29 5.17 7.12
CA LEU A 61 -9.08 3.95 7.32
C LEU A 61 -8.24 2.69 7.12
N SER A 62 -7.39 2.69 6.09
CA SER A 62 -6.47 1.61 5.80
C SER A 62 -5.48 1.40 6.94
N ARG A 63 -4.84 2.47 7.43
CA ARG A 63 -3.86 2.36 8.52
C ARG A 63 -4.52 1.90 9.81
N PHE A 64 -5.68 2.47 10.13
CA PHE A 64 -6.47 2.05 11.29
C PHE A 64 -6.76 0.55 11.25
N GLY A 65 -7.35 0.05 10.16
CA GLY A 65 -7.72 -1.36 10.09
C GLY A 65 -6.51 -2.30 10.00
N ASP A 66 -5.42 -1.92 9.34
CA ASP A 66 -4.19 -2.72 9.33
C ASP A 66 -3.63 -2.87 10.77
N THR A 67 -3.58 -1.78 11.54
CA THR A 67 -3.11 -1.79 12.93
C THR A 67 -4.08 -2.53 13.85
N ALA A 68 -5.38 -2.25 13.76
CA ALA A 68 -6.41 -2.91 14.57
C ALA A 68 -6.45 -4.42 14.29
N ALA A 69 -6.33 -4.83 13.03
CA ALA A 69 -6.28 -6.24 12.65
C ALA A 69 -5.04 -6.93 13.23
N ASN A 70 -3.87 -6.29 13.16
CA ASN A 70 -2.63 -6.89 13.66
C ASN A 70 -2.63 -6.98 15.20
N VAL A 71 -2.81 -5.85 15.89
CA VAL A 71 -2.79 -5.79 17.36
C VAL A 71 -3.97 -6.57 17.95
N GLY A 72 -5.16 -6.40 17.40
CA GLY A 72 -6.36 -7.10 17.86
C GLY A 72 -6.24 -8.61 17.71
N SER A 73 -5.69 -9.10 16.59
CA SER A 73 -5.50 -10.55 16.41
C SER A 73 -4.48 -11.11 17.40
N MET A 74 -3.36 -10.42 17.62
CA MET A 74 -2.35 -10.83 18.60
C MET A 74 -2.94 -10.84 20.03
N MET A 75 -3.71 -9.82 20.41
CA MET A 75 -4.35 -9.75 21.72
C MET A 75 -5.40 -10.85 21.93
N LEU A 76 -6.28 -11.05 20.95
CA LEU A 76 -7.31 -12.09 21.02
C LEU A 76 -6.68 -13.48 21.15
N LEU A 77 -5.71 -13.80 20.28
CA LEU A 77 -5.02 -15.09 20.30
C LEU A 77 -4.20 -15.29 21.58
N GLY A 78 -3.55 -14.24 22.08
CA GLY A 78 -2.82 -14.28 23.35
C GLY A 78 -3.72 -14.44 24.58
N SER A 79 -4.97 -13.97 24.52
CA SER A 79 -5.93 -14.04 25.64
C SER A 79 -6.64 -15.39 25.79
N MET A 80 -6.57 -16.26 24.78
CA MET A 80 -7.21 -17.57 24.79
C MET A 80 -6.18 -18.65 25.12
N ALA A 81 -6.45 -19.46 26.15
CA ALA A 81 -5.55 -20.54 26.59
C ALA A 81 -5.23 -21.56 25.47
N ALA A 82 -6.12 -21.73 24.50
CA ALA A 82 -5.92 -22.63 23.37
C ALA A 82 -4.95 -22.09 22.30
N THR A 83 -4.69 -20.78 22.28
CA THR A 83 -3.92 -20.11 21.21
C THR A 83 -2.78 -19.23 21.71
N SER A 84 -2.60 -19.10 23.02
CA SER A 84 -1.56 -18.26 23.64
C SER A 84 -0.15 -18.72 23.30
N GLU A 85 0.05 -20.02 23.12
CA GLU A 85 1.34 -20.64 22.74
C GLU A 85 1.55 -20.71 21.22
N LEU A 86 0.65 -20.15 20.41
CA LEU A 86 0.83 -20.18 18.96
C LEU A 86 2.08 -19.38 18.57
N PRO A 87 2.92 -19.90 17.66
CA PRO A 87 4.05 -19.15 17.15
C PRO A 87 3.64 -17.80 16.55
N VAL A 88 4.49 -16.79 16.71
CA VAL A 88 4.25 -15.41 16.23
C VAL A 88 3.88 -15.36 14.74
N PHE A 89 4.43 -16.26 13.92
CA PHE A 89 4.08 -16.31 12.49
C PHE A 89 2.62 -16.71 12.24
N VAL A 90 2.05 -17.59 13.06
CA VAL A 90 0.63 -17.99 12.96
C VAL A 90 -0.26 -16.82 13.38
N GLN A 91 0.06 -16.16 14.48
CA GLN A 91 -0.69 -14.97 14.94
C GLN A 91 -0.64 -13.84 13.90
N THR A 92 0.53 -13.64 13.28
CA THR A 92 0.72 -12.69 12.17
C THR A 92 -0.09 -13.04 10.94
N ALA A 93 -0.24 -14.34 10.62
CA ALA A 93 -1.06 -14.79 9.51
C ALA A 93 -2.56 -14.49 9.73
N VAL A 94 -3.07 -14.68 10.96
CA VAL A 94 -4.45 -14.31 11.34
C VAL A 94 -4.64 -12.80 11.21
N GLY A 95 -3.72 -12.00 11.76
CA GLY A 95 -3.76 -10.54 11.60
C GLY A 95 -3.72 -10.10 10.13
N SER A 96 -2.94 -10.79 9.30
CA SER A 96 -2.87 -10.52 7.85
C SER A 96 -4.15 -10.88 7.11
N ALA A 97 -4.85 -11.94 7.54
CA ALA A 97 -6.16 -12.32 7.00
C ALA A 97 -7.23 -11.28 7.40
N ALA A 98 -7.27 -10.87 8.66
CA ALA A 98 -8.17 -9.82 9.13
C ALA A 98 -7.94 -8.48 8.42
N ALA A 99 -6.67 -8.09 8.23
CA ALA A 99 -6.32 -6.89 7.46
C ALA A 99 -6.78 -7.00 6.00
N SER A 100 -6.61 -8.17 5.39
CA SER A 100 -7.07 -8.43 4.02
C SER A 100 -8.59 -8.29 3.89
N LEU A 101 -9.37 -8.79 4.86
CA LEU A 101 -10.82 -8.61 4.90
C LEU A 101 -11.22 -7.14 5.07
N TRP A 102 -10.51 -6.40 5.92
CA TRP A 102 -10.69 -4.95 6.03
C TRP A 102 -10.46 -4.23 4.70
N ARG A 103 -9.46 -4.65 3.92
CA ARG A 103 -9.23 -4.08 2.58
C ARG A 103 -10.38 -4.32 1.60
N ILE A 104 -11.10 -5.43 1.74
CA ILE A 104 -12.30 -5.68 0.93
C ILE A 104 -13.40 -4.66 1.23
N ALA A 105 -13.63 -4.35 2.51
CA ALA A 105 -14.60 -3.31 2.88
C ALA A 105 -14.25 -1.93 2.30
N LEU A 106 -12.96 -1.62 2.15
CA LEU A 106 -12.47 -0.37 1.56
C LEU A 106 -12.39 -0.37 0.03
N MET A 107 -12.74 -1.48 -0.64
CA MET A 107 -12.58 -1.59 -2.09
C MET A 107 -13.35 -0.54 -2.89
N PRO A 108 -14.59 -0.14 -2.57
CA PRO A 108 -15.28 0.91 -3.32
C PRO A 108 -14.45 2.20 -3.42
N VAL A 109 -13.92 2.67 -2.28
CA VAL A 109 -13.04 3.85 -2.22
C VAL A 109 -11.73 3.60 -2.96
N ASP A 110 -11.13 2.41 -2.81
CA ASP A 110 -9.90 2.04 -3.53
C ASP A 110 -10.09 1.98 -5.05
N THR A 111 -11.24 1.51 -5.51
CA THR A 111 -11.62 1.39 -6.92
C THR A 111 -11.78 2.75 -7.56
N PHE A 112 -12.47 3.68 -6.91
CA PHE A 112 -12.51 5.08 -7.36
C PHE A 112 -11.11 5.70 -7.42
N LYS A 113 -10.36 5.65 -6.33
CA LYS A 113 -8.99 6.20 -6.28
C LYS A 113 -8.11 5.62 -7.38
N THR A 114 -8.03 4.29 -7.49
CA THR A 114 -7.10 3.62 -8.40
C THR A 114 -7.49 3.85 -9.86
N THR A 115 -8.79 3.82 -10.19
CA THR A 115 -9.24 4.09 -11.55
C THR A 115 -9.00 5.55 -11.96
N MET A 116 -9.24 6.52 -11.06
CA MET A 116 -8.91 7.93 -11.34
C MET A 116 -7.40 8.16 -11.47
N GLN A 117 -6.57 7.48 -10.67
CA GLN A 117 -5.12 7.57 -10.81
C GLN A 117 -4.63 7.00 -12.15
N VAL A 118 -5.25 5.93 -12.63
CA VAL A 118 -4.91 5.29 -13.91
C VAL A 118 -5.44 6.06 -15.11
N LYS A 119 -6.73 6.43 -15.11
CA LYS A 119 -7.44 7.02 -16.26
C LYS A 119 -7.56 8.54 -16.25
N GLY A 120 -7.23 9.19 -15.14
CA GLY A 120 -7.44 10.63 -14.98
C GLY A 120 -8.90 10.98 -14.74
N ALA A 121 -9.33 12.15 -15.25
CA ALA A 121 -10.66 12.71 -14.99
C ALA A 121 -11.81 11.83 -15.50
N SER A 122 -11.62 11.14 -16.63
CA SER A 122 -12.61 10.20 -17.20
C SER A 122 -12.79 8.92 -16.37
N GLY A 123 -11.96 8.71 -15.34
CA GLY A 123 -12.04 7.53 -14.49
C GLY A 123 -13.36 7.40 -13.72
N VAL A 124 -14.01 8.53 -13.39
CA VAL A 124 -15.31 8.52 -12.70
C VAL A 124 -16.41 8.05 -13.65
N ASP A 125 -16.46 8.61 -14.86
CA ASP A 125 -17.46 8.24 -15.87
C ASP A 125 -17.29 6.78 -16.30
N ALA A 126 -16.04 6.33 -16.47
CA ALA A 126 -15.72 4.93 -16.78
C ALA A 126 -16.20 3.98 -15.66
N LEU A 127 -16.03 4.36 -14.39
CA LEU A 127 -16.55 3.55 -13.28
C LEU A 127 -18.06 3.58 -13.19
N ARG A 128 -18.68 4.74 -13.42
CA ARG A 128 -20.13 4.87 -13.43
C ARG A 128 -20.76 3.97 -14.48
N ALA A 129 -20.27 4.05 -15.73
CA ALA A 129 -20.70 3.17 -16.81
C ALA A 129 -20.51 1.69 -16.47
N LYS A 130 -19.38 1.34 -15.84
CA LYS A 130 -19.11 -0.04 -15.40
C LYS A 130 -20.10 -0.49 -14.32
N VAL A 131 -20.43 0.35 -13.35
CA VAL A 131 -21.42 0.05 -12.29
C VAL A 131 -22.82 -0.04 -12.86
N ASP A 132 -23.20 0.85 -13.77
CA ASP A 132 -24.51 0.82 -14.44
C ASP A 132 -24.69 -0.49 -15.23
N ALA A 133 -23.64 -0.96 -15.91
CA ALA A 133 -23.67 -2.21 -16.67
C ALA A 133 -23.61 -3.49 -15.83
N ASN A 134 -23.04 -3.45 -14.62
CA ASN A 134 -22.67 -4.65 -13.87
C ASN A 134 -23.15 -4.71 -12.41
N GLY A 135 -23.84 -3.65 -11.97
CA GLY A 135 -24.24 -3.44 -10.58
C GLY A 135 -23.09 -2.99 -9.66
N PHE A 136 -23.44 -2.71 -8.41
CA PHE A 136 -22.52 -2.24 -7.36
C PHE A 136 -21.33 -3.20 -7.12
N GLY A 137 -21.53 -4.50 -7.36
CA GLY A 137 -20.47 -5.51 -7.27
C GLY A 137 -19.26 -5.23 -8.17
N ALA A 138 -19.41 -4.41 -9.22
CA ALA A 138 -18.31 -3.97 -10.07
C ALA A 138 -17.19 -3.22 -9.32
N LEU A 139 -17.52 -2.56 -8.20
CA LEU A 139 -16.54 -1.88 -7.36
C LEU A 139 -15.64 -2.83 -6.56
N PHE A 140 -16.02 -4.11 -6.47
CA PHE A 140 -15.26 -5.18 -5.84
C PHE A 140 -14.48 -6.03 -6.85
N GLU A 141 -14.44 -5.62 -8.12
CA GLU A 141 -13.60 -6.25 -9.13
C GLU A 141 -12.12 -6.16 -8.73
N GLY A 142 -11.48 -7.33 -8.59
CA GLY A 142 -10.12 -7.41 -8.07
C GLY A 142 -10.02 -7.80 -6.60
N SER A 143 -11.13 -8.13 -5.92
CA SER A 143 -11.17 -8.56 -4.52
C SER A 143 -10.23 -9.71 -4.21
N GLY A 144 -10.24 -10.79 -4.98
CA GLY A 144 -9.33 -11.92 -4.80
C GLY A 144 -7.85 -11.52 -4.86
N ALA A 145 -7.47 -10.70 -5.85
CA ALA A 145 -6.12 -10.17 -5.95
C ALA A 145 -5.80 -9.14 -4.86
N THR A 146 -6.79 -8.42 -4.34
CA THR A 146 -6.62 -7.51 -3.19
C THR A 146 -6.36 -8.31 -1.91
N LEU A 147 -7.12 -9.37 -1.66
CA LEU A 147 -6.89 -10.30 -0.55
C LEU A 147 -5.48 -10.90 -0.66
N ALA A 148 -5.16 -11.49 -1.81
CA ALA A 148 -3.88 -12.14 -2.05
C ALA A 148 -2.70 -11.15 -1.92
N SER A 149 -2.76 -10.00 -2.59
CA SER A 149 -1.67 -9.00 -2.54
C SER A 149 -1.52 -8.34 -1.15
N THR A 150 -2.60 -8.27 -0.37
CA THR A 150 -2.53 -7.76 1.01
C THR A 150 -1.92 -8.80 1.93
N PHE A 151 -2.34 -10.05 1.85
CA PHE A 151 -1.77 -11.14 2.64
C PHE A 151 -0.28 -11.37 2.31
N VAL A 152 0.03 -11.57 1.03
CA VAL A 152 1.40 -11.77 0.51
C VAL A 152 2.24 -10.50 0.62
N GLY A 153 1.62 -9.34 0.84
CA GLY A 153 2.34 -8.13 1.23
C GLY A 153 2.67 -8.10 2.72
N ASN A 154 1.66 -8.29 3.58
CA ASN A 154 1.81 -8.14 5.03
C ASN A 154 2.64 -9.24 5.66
N TYR A 155 2.42 -10.50 5.27
CA TYR A 155 3.10 -11.63 5.92
C TYR A 155 4.63 -11.59 5.71
N PRO A 156 5.16 -11.49 4.47
CA PRO A 156 6.61 -11.35 4.27
C PRO A 156 7.20 -10.10 4.92
N TRP A 157 6.44 -8.99 4.95
CA TRP A 157 6.89 -7.78 5.63
C TRP A 157 7.17 -8.03 7.11
N TRP A 158 6.18 -8.57 7.85
CA TRP A 158 6.32 -8.86 9.27
C TRP A 158 7.33 -9.97 9.55
N ALA A 159 7.37 -11.00 8.71
CA ALA A 159 8.35 -12.07 8.84
C ALA A 159 9.80 -11.52 8.71
N THR A 160 10.07 -10.71 7.68
CA THR A 160 11.38 -10.06 7.50
C THR A 160 11.67 -9.07 8.63
N TYR A 161 10.71 -8.22 8.98
CA TYR A 161 10.88 -7.23 10.04
C TYR A 161 11.24 -7.89 11.38
N ASN A 162 10.45 -8.87 11.83
CA ASN A 162 10.66 -9.56 13.10
C ASN A 162 11.96 -10.35 13.12
N THR A 163 12.29 -11.05 12.01
CA THR A 163 13.55 -11.80 11.91
C THR A 163 14.75 -10.85 12.02
N LEU A 164 14.75 -9.75 11.27
CA LEU A 164 15.83 -8.76 11.31
C LEU A 164 15.91 -8.03 12.65
N GLN A 165 14.78 -7.84 13.34
CA GLN A 165 14.79 -7.25 14.69
C GLN A 165 15.55 -8.12 15.69
N VAL A 166 15.52 -9.45 15.54
CA VAL A 166 16.24 -10.39 16.40
C VAL A 166 17.68 -10.60 15.95
N THR A 167 17.92 -10.70 14.63
CA THR A 167 19.24 -11.05 14.10
C THR A 167 20.21 -9.89 13.99
N VAL A 168 19.71 -8.67 13.72
CA VAL A 168 20.56 -7.47 13.72
C VAL A 168 20.76 -7.05 15.18
N PRO A 169 21.99 -6.94 15.70
CA PRO A 169 22.20 -6.56 17.09
C PRO A 169 21.50 -5.25 17.46
N PRO A 170 20.83 -5.18 18.63
CA PRO A 170 20.26 -3.93 19.11
C PRO A 170 21.36 -2.90 19.38
N MET A 171 21.05 -1.62 19.15
CA MET A 171 22.00 -0.52 19.32
C MET A 171 21.82 0.12 20.69
N ASP A 172 21.89 -0.67 21.77
CA ASP A 172 21.46 -0.27 23.11
C ASP A 172 22.26 0.92 23.67
N ASP A 173 23.58 0.93 23.45
CA ASP A 173 24.50 2.03 23.80
C ASP A 173 24.56 3.13 22.73
N GLY A 174 23.80 2.97 21.65
CA GLY A 174 23.75 3.92 20.55
C GLY A 174 22.95 5.18 20.86
N SER A 175 23.29 6.29 20.18
CA SER A 175 22.46 7.48 20.18
C SER A 175 21.05 7.19 19.64
N LEU A 176 20.08 8.04 19.95
CA LEU A 176 18.73 7.94 19.39
C LEU A 176 18.77 7.85 17.86
N LEU A 177 19.68 8.57 17.22
CA LEU A 177 19.84 8.56 15.76
C LEU A 177 20.26 7.18 15.24
N THR A 178 21.19 6.49 15.90
CA THR A 178 21.62 5.15 15.44
C THR A 178 20.55 4.09 15.68
N LYS A 179 19.79 4.19 16.78
CA LYS A 179 18.61 3.34 17.05
C LYS A 179 17.53 3.52 15.98
N LEU A 180 17.22 4.77 15.62
CA LEU A 180 16.26 5.09 14.56
C LEU A 180 16.76 4.64 13.18
N ALA A 181 18.04 4.85 12.86
CA ALA A 181 18.63 4.42 11.60
C ALA A 181 18.58 2.90 11.42
N ARG A 182 18.88 2.12 12.46
CA ARG A 182 18.73 0.66 12.45
C ARG A 182 17.29 0.26 12.16
N ASN A 183 16.32 0.82 12.89
CA ASN A 183 14.90 0.51 12.68
C ASN A 183 14.42 0.90 11.27
N ALA A 184 14.88 2.04 10.74
CA ALA A 184 14.56 2.47 9.39
C ALA A 184 15.13 1.52 8.33
N ALA A 185 16.37 1.07 8.49
CA ALA A 185 17.00 0.10 7.57
C ALA A 185 16.26 -1.25 7.58
N ILE A 186 15.90 -1.75 8.76
CA ILE A 186 15.10 -2.98 8.89
C ILE A 186 13.72 -2.81 8.23
N GLY A 187 13.03 -1.70 8.51
CA GLY A 187 11.73 -1.39 7.90
C GLY A 187 11.79 -1.26 6.38
N LEU A 188 12.88 -0.68 5.84
CA LEU A 188 13.10 -0.58 4.40
C LEU A 188 13.33 -1.96 3.78
N ALA A 189 14.16 -2.80 4.39
CA ALA A 189 14.40 -4.18 3.94
C ALA A 189 13.10 -4.99 3.92
N ALA A 190 12.30 -4.93 4.99
CA ALA A 190 10.99 -5.57 5.05
C ALA A 190 10.03 -5.07 3.96
N SER A 191 10.04 -3.76 3.68
CA SER A 191 9.23 -3.15 2.62
C SER A 191 9.66 -3.62 1.23
N CYS A 192 10.96 -3.67 0.95
CA CYS A 192 11.50 -4.19 -0.30
C CYS A 192 11.09 -5.65 -0.52
N THR A 193 11.27 -6.53 0.49
CA THR A 193 10.88 -7.94 0.39
C THR A 193 9.39 -8.09 0.10
N SER A 194 8.54 -7.40 0.86
CA SER A 194 7.09 -7.38 0.66
C SER A 194 6.70 -6.94 -0.75
N ASP A 195 7.32 -5.87 -1.25
CA ASP A 195 6.99 -5.30 -2.54
C ASP A 195 7.40 -6.22 -3.69
N ILE A 196 8.58 -6.83 -3.63
CA ILE A 196 9.05 -7.78 -4.63
C ILE A 196 8.12 -8.99 -4.71
N VAL A 197 7.81 -9.61 -3.56
CA VAL A 197 7.00 -10.84 -3.51
C VAL A 197 5.55 -10.59 -3.91
N SER A 198 4.99 -9.41 -3.56
CA SER A 198 3.59 -9.09 -3.85
C SER A 198 3.34 -8.39 -5.19
N ASN A 199 4.38 -8.00 -5.95
CA ASN A 199 4.21 -7.09 -7.09
C ASN A 199 3.29 -7.66 -8.18
N SER A 200 3.44 -8.93 -8.55
CA SER A 200 2.62 -9.55 -9.61
C SER A 200 1.12 -9.56 -9.31
N LEU A 201 0.78 -9.73 -8.03
CA LEU A 201 -0.61 -9.65 -7.56
C LEU A 201 -1.13 -8.21 -7.62
N ARG A 202 -0.28 -7.21 -7.34
CA ARG A 202 -0.65 -5.78 -7.44
C ARG A 202 -0.84 -5.32 -8.89
N VAL A 203 0.01 -5.80 -9.80
CA VAL A 203 -0.14 -5.57 -11.24
C VAL A 203 -1.47 -6.19 -11.71
N THR A 204 -1.70 -7.47 -11.40
CA THR A 204 -2.94 -8.18 -11.76
C THR A 204 -4.18 -7.51 -11.18
N LYS A 205 -4.14 -7.11 -9.90
CA LYS A 205 -5.21 -6.35 -9.23
C LYS A 205 -5.51 -5.08 -10.02
N THR A 206 -4.50 -4.26 -10.29
CA THR A 206 -4.70 -2.94 -10.89
C THR A 206 -5.23 -3.04 -12.32
N VAL A 207 -4.74 -3.99 -13.13
CA VAL A 207 -5.25 -4.22 -14.48
C VAL A 207 -6.72 -4.63 -14.45
N LYS A 208 -7.10 -5.60 -13.61
CA LYS A 208 -8.49 -6.08 -13.50
C LYS A 208 -9.44 -5.00 -12.95
N GLN A 209 -9.02 -4.28 -11.90
CA GLN A 209 -9.83 -3.26 -11.23
C GLN A 209 -10.13 -2.09 -12.16
N THR A 210 -9.17 -1.69 -12.98
CA THR A 210 -9.29 -0.54 -13.91
C THR A 210 -9.68 -0.92 -15.34
N ALA A 211 -9.93 -2.21 -15.62
CA ALA A 211 -10.49 -2.67 -16.88
C ALA A 211 -11.90 -2.11 -17.09
N GLU A 212 -12.23 -1.76 -18.33
CA GLU A 212 -13.55 -1.23 -18.71
C GLU A 212 -14.61 -2.31 -18.59
N GLU A 213 -14.30 -3.47 -19.14
CA GLU A 213 -15.15 -4.65 -19.07
C GLU A 213 -14.71 -5.59 -17.94
N LYS A 214 -15.62 -6.47 -17.53
CA LYS A 214 -15.30 -7.54 -16.60
C LYS A 214 -14.38 -8.56 -17.29
N VAL A 215 -13.18 -8.72 -16.73
CA VAL A 215 -12.18 -9.69 -17.21
C VAL A 215 -11.85 -10.70 -16.12
N SER A 216 -11.68 -11.97 -16.48
CA SER A 216 -11.24 -12.99 -15.52
C SER A 216 -9.77 -12.79 -15.12
N TYR A 217 -9.35 -13.37 -13.99
CA TYR A 217 -7.93 -13.32 -13.56
C TYR A 217 -7.01 -13.99 -14.59
N ARG A 218 -7.40 -15.16 -15.11
CA ARG A 218 -6.65 -15.85 -16.16
C ARG A 218 -6.48 -14.96 -17.38
N LYS A 219 -7.56 -14.32 -17.85
CA LYS A 219 -7.50 -13.41 -18.99
C LYS A 219 -6.62 -12.19 -18.70
N THR A 220 -6.72 -11.62 -17.50
CA THR A 220 -5.88 -10.49 -17.06
C THR A 220 -4.39 -10.82 -17.14
N VAL A 221 -3.98 -11.95 -16.56
CA VAL A 221 -2.59 -12.40 -16.61
C VAL A 221 -2.15 -12.69 -18.05
N THR A 222 -3.01 -13.34 -18.85
CA THR A 222 -2.72 -13.57 -20.28
C THR A 222 -2.51 -12.27 -21.04
N LEU A 223 -3.30 -11.22 -20.78
CA LEU A 223 -3.12 -9.90 -21.42
C LEU A 223 -1.77 -9.28 -21.04
N ILE A 224 -1.42 -9.28 -19.75
CA ILE A 224 -0.13 -8.75 -19.28
C ILE A 224 1.05 -9.51 -19.91
N LEU A 225 0.98 -10.84 -19.93
CA LEU A 225 2.04 -11.67 -20.51
C LEU A 225 2.16 -11.50 -22.03
N LYS A 226 1.05 -11.21 -22.73
CA LYS A 226 1.08 -10.93 -24.18
C LYS A 226 1.67 -9.57 -24.50
N GLU A 227 1.39 -8.55 -23.69
CA GLU A 227 1.90 -7.19 -23.88
C GLU A 227 3.38 -7.07 -23.49
N ASP A 228 3.72 -7.49 -22.27
CA ASP A 228 5.02 -7.19 -21.64
C ASP A 228 5.74 -8.44 -21.08
N GLY A 229 5.20 -9.64 -21.30
CA GLY A 229 5.80 -10.88 -20.80
C GLY A 229 5.90 -10.96 -19.28
N TYR A 230 6.83 -11.79 -18.80
CA TYR A 230 7.08 -11.99 -17.37
C TYR A 230 7.69 -10.76 -16.71
N SER A 231 8.52 -9.99 -17.42
CA SER A 231 9.05 -8.71 -16.93
C SER A 231 7.91 -7.72 -16.67
N GLY A 232 6.85 -7.74 -17.48
CA GLY A 232 5.62 -7.00 -17.22
C GLY A 232 4.91 -7.45 -15.95
N LEU A 233 4.65 -8.76 -15.85
CA LEU A 233 3.90 -9.31 -14.72
C LEU A 233 4.60 -9.06 -13.38
N PHE A 234 5.92 -9.22 -13.30
CA PHE A 234 6.67 -9.09 -12.05
C PHE A 234 7.32 -7.72 -11.83
N GLY A 235 7.58 -6.96 -12.90
CA GLY A 235 8.41 -5.75 -12.85
C GLY A 235 7.68 -4.43 -13.04
N ARG A 236 6.45 -4.41 -13.62
CA ARG A 236 5.68 -3.17 -13.82
C ARG A 236 5.59 -2.39 -12.51
N GLY A 237 5.97 -1.10 -12.53
CA GLY A 237 5.88 -0.20 -11.39
C GLY A 237 6.78 -0.50 -10.18
N LEU A 238 7.51 -1.62 -10.15
CA LEU A 238 8.27 -2.07 -8.97
C LEU A 238 9.34 -1.06 -8.56
N LYS A 239 10.14 -0.57 -9.52
CA LYS A 239 11.17 0.45 -9.25
C LYS A 239 10.57 1.71 -8.61
N THR A 240 9.48 2.22 -9.19
CA THR A 240 8.77 3.40 -8.67
C THR A 240 8.25 3.16 -7.27
N ARG A 241 7.73 1.96 -6.99
CA ARG A 241 7.25 1.57 -5.66
C ARG A 241 8.36 1.57 -4.61
N LEU A 242 9.51 0.96 -4.91
CA LEU A 242 10.65 0.91 -3.99
C LEU A 242 11.13 2.33 -3.66
N ILE A 243 11.25 3.21 -4.66
CA ILE A 243 11.58 4.63 -4.47
C ILE A 243 10.51 5.33 -3.61
N THR A 244 9.24 5.10 -3.92
CA THR A 244 8.12 5.71 -3.19
C THR A 244 8.15 5.33 -1.71
N ASN A 245 8.40 4.06 -1.40
CA ASN A 245 8.44 3.58 -0.02
C ASN A 245 9.67 4.12 0.73
N GLY A 246 10.82 4.22 0.07
CA GLY A 246 11.99 4.91 0.64
C GLY A 246 11.69 6.38 0.97
N MET A 247 11.05 7.11 0.05
CA MET A 247 10.65 8.50 0.27
C MET A 247 9.59 8.65 1.36
N GLN A 248 8.63 7.72 1.44
CA GLN A 248 7.62 7.70 2.50
C GLN A 248 8.25 7.49 3.87
N GLY A 249 9.22 6.58 3.98
CA GLY A 249 9.99 6.35 5.20
C GLY A 249 10.76 7.59 5.64
N MET A 250 11.49 8.23 4.72
CA MET A 250 12.23 9.46 5.02
C MET A 250 11.31 10.59 5.46
N LEU A 251 10.20 10.81 4.73
CA LEU A 251 9.22 11.84 5.07
C LEU A 251 8.57 11.58 6.43
N PHE A 252 8.20 10.34 6.72
CA PHE A 252 7.65 9.98 8.03
C PHE A 252 8.62 10.33 9.16
N SER A 253 9.91 9.98 9.01
CA SER A 253 10.92 10.29 10.01
C SER A 253 11.08 11.79 10.26
N VAL A 254 11.05 12.61 9.21
CA VAL A 254 11.11 14.07 9.33
C VAL A 254 9.86 14.61 10.01
N LEU A 255 8.67 14.20 9.56
CA LEU A 255 7.40 14.64 10.14
C LEU A 255 7.29 14.24 11.62
N TRP A 256 7.66 13.00 11.96
CA TRP A 256 7.69 12.53 13.34
C TRP A 256 8.58 13.40 14.22
N LYS A 257 9.81 13.69 13.77
CA LYS A 257 10.76 14.52 14.52
C LYS A 257 10.23 15.95 14.72
N LEU A 258 9.63 16.54 13.70
CA LEU A 258 8.98 17.84 13.81
C LEU A 258 7.81 17.81 14.82
N PHE A 259 6.98 16.77 14.82
CA PHE A 259 5.90 16.62 15.80
C PHE A 259 6.42 16.40 17.23
N ASP A 260 7.45 15.59 17.41
CA ASP A 260 8.08 15.35 18.70
C ASP A 260 8.64 16.66 19.30
N GLU A 261 9.40 17.41 18.49
CA GLU A 261 10.04 18.65 18.91
C GLU A 261 9.04 19.79 19.14
N THR A 262 8.03 19.93 18.29
CA THR A 262 7.14 21.10 18.31
C THR A 262 5.90 20.88 19.17
N TYR A 263 5.40 19.64 19.28
CA TYR A 263 4.10 19.36 19.90
C TYR A 263 4.20 18.56 21.20
N LEU A 264 5.00 17.49 21.25
CA LEU A 264 5.10 16.66 22.47
C LEU A 264 5.94 17.35 23.55
N LYS A 265 7.13 17.85 23.16
CA LYS A 265 8.01 18.56 24.10
C LYS A 265 7.44 19.91 24.56
N ALA A 266 6.74 20.63 23.68
CA ALA A 266 6.10 21.91 24.03
C ALA A 266 4.92 21.75 25.01
N ASN A 267 4.23 20.60 24.99
CA ASN A 267 3.08 20.33 25.86
C ASN A 267 3.40 19.44 27.07
N GLY A 268 4.68 19.16 27.34
CA GLY A 268 5.10 18.37 28.51
C GLY A 268 4.64 16.91 28.50
N VAL A 269 4.18 16.39 27.36
CA VAL A 269 3.77 14.99 27.21
C VAL A 269 5.02 14.18 26.91
N LYS A 270 5.53 13.47 27.93
CA LYS A 270 6.64 12.50 27.80
C LYS A 270 6.20 11.24 27.07
#